data_AF-A0A699V8X1-F1
#
_entry.id   AF-A0A699V8X1-F1
#
_cell.length_a   1.000
_cell.length_b   1.000
_cell.length_c   1.000
_cell.angle_alpha   90.00
_cell.angle_beta   90.00
_cell.angle_gamma   90.00
#
_symmetry.space_group_name_H-M   'P 1'
#
loop_
_entity.id
_entity.type
_entity.pdbx_description
1 polymer ?
#
loop_
_entity_poly.entity_id
_entity_poly.type
_entity_poly.pdbx_seq_one_letter_code
_entity_poly.pdbx_strand_id
1 'polypeptide(L)' 'MHTFYQHYPSEQRWTKDHPLEQVIGNPSQSVRTRRQLESDAEMCVFTLTVSRTEPKNIKEAIADSAWIESMQEELHQFD' A
#
# COMPACT_ATOMS: atom_id res chain seq x y z
N MET A 1 -15.04 56.43 11.09
CA MET A 1 -15.99 55.51 10.45
C MET A 1 -15.20 54.31 9.93
N HIS A 2 -15.31 53.16 10.59
CA HIS A 2 -14.60 51.93 10.22
C HIS A 2 -15.25 51.30 8.97
N THR A 3 -14.47 51.08 7.92
CA THR A 3 -14.90 50.37 6.72
C THR A 3 -14.85 48.86 6.99
N PHE A 4 -15.93 48.31 7.55
CA PHE A 4 -16.07 46.87 7.86
C PHE A 4 -16.43 45.99 6.64
N TYR A 5 -16.47 46.55 5.43
CA TYR A 5 -16.81 45.80 4.22
C TYR A 5 -15.59 45.62 3.34
N GLN A 6 -14.67 44.76 3.78
CA GLN A 6 -13.71 44.15 2.87
C GLN A 6 -14.46 43.02 2.16
N HIS A 7 -14.89 43.28 0.92
CA HIS A 7 -15.42 42.24 0.06
C HIS A 7 -14.28 41.24 -0.19
N TYR A 8 -14.26 40.16 0.59
CA TYR A 8 -13.46 39.00 0.23
C TYR A 8 -14.00 38.50 -1.11
N PRO A 9 -13.21 38.47 -2.19
CA PRO A 9 -13.67 37.84 -3.41
C PRO A 9 -13.93 36.37 -3.07
N SER A 10 -15.18 35.94 -3.15
CA SER A 10 -15.50 34.52 -3.09
C SER A 10 -14.91 33.89 -4.35
N GLU A 11 -13.69 33.36 -4.25
CA GLU A 11 -13.03 32.62 -5.33
C GLU A 11 -13.66 31.26 -5.60
N GLN A 12 -14.87 31.00 -5.09
CA GLN A 12 -15.68 29.87 -5.51
C GLN A 12 -16.34 30.18 -6.86
N ARG A 13 -15.48 30.41 -7.87
CA ARG A 13 -15.84 30.09 -9.24
C ARG A 13 -16.05 28.58 -9.25
N TRP A 14 -17.23 28.12 -9.65
CA TRP A 14 -17.46 26.71 -9.95
C TRP A 14 -16.59 26.36 -11.16
N THR A 15 -15.31 26.05 -10.92
CA THR A 15 -14.48 25.36 -11.89
C THR A 15 -15.13 24.00 -12.07
N LYS A 16 -15.52 23.70 -13.33
CA LYS A 16 -16.09 22.40 -13.68
C LYS A 16 -15.12 21.26 -13.32
N ASP A 17 -13.84 21.59 -13.27
CA ASP A 17 -12.75 20.67 -12.95
C ASP A 17 -12.47 20.67 -11.44
N HIS A 18 -12.35 19.47 -10.87
CA HIS A 18 -11.99 19.26 -9.48
C HIS A 18 -10.47 19.40 -9.33
N PRO A 19 -9.95 20.33 -8.51
CA PRO A 19 -8.52 20.51 -8.34
C PRO A 19 -7.86 19.26 -7.73
N LEU A 20 -6.70 18.90 -8.26
CA LEU A 20 -5.98 17.67 -7.86
C LEU A 20 -5.55 17.70 -6.39
N GLU A 21 -5.29 18.88 -5.84
CA GLU A 21 -4.93 19.09 -4.44
C GLU A 21 -6.06 18.73 -3.47
N GLN A 22 -7.30 18.66 -3.96
CA GLN A 22 -8.48 18.28 -3.17
C GLN A 22 -8.85 16.80 -3.33
N VAL A 23 -8.14 16.05 -4.18
CA VAL A 23 -8.36 14.62 -4.36
C VAL A 23 -7.78 13.87 -3.16
N ILE A 24 -8.63 13.10 -2.47
CA ILE A 24 -8.21 12.24 -1.35
C ILE A 24 -7.62 10.94 -1.92
N GLY A 25 -6.36 10.66 -1.58
CA GLY A 25 -5.64 9.48 -2.06
C GLY A 25 -4.78 9.79 -3.28
N ASN A 26 -3.90 8.86 -3.65
CA ASN A 26 -3.00 9.05 -4.79
C ASN A 26 -3.78 8.78 -6.10
N PRO A 27 -3.96 9.78 -6.99
CA PRO A 27 -4.69 9.60 -8.25
C PRO A 27 -4.04 8.61 -9.21
N SER A 28 -2.75 8.33 -9.02
CA SER A 28 -1.99 7.36 -9.82
C SER A 28 -2.11 5.92 -9.30
N GLN A 29 -2.74 5.71 -8.13
CA GLN A 29 -2.96 4.37 -7.60
C GLN A 29 -4.09 3.66 -8.37
N SER A 30 -3.85 2.41 -8.74
CA SER A 30 -4.88 1.55 -9.32
C SER A 30 -5.98 1.23 -8.30
N VAL A 31 -7.18 0.95 -8.80
CA VAL A 31 -8.30 0.48 -7.96
C VAL A 31 -7.94 -0.85 -7.31
N ARG A 32 -7.88 -0.87 -5.96
CA ARG A 32 -7.75 -2.11 -5.19
C ARG A 32 -9.13 -2.66 -4.86
N THR A 33 -9.37 -3.92 -5.21
CA THR A 33 -10.60 -4.62 -4.84
C THR A 33 -10.47 -5.21 -3.44
N ARG A 34 -11.61 -5.45 -2.75
CA ARG A 34 -11.61 -6.14 -1.44
C ARG A 34 -10.87 -7.49 -1.49
N ARG A 35 -11.02 -8.23 -2.59
CA ARG A 35 -10.33 -9.51 -2.82
C ARG A 35 -8.80 -9.36 -2.91
N GLN A 36 -8.30 -8.28 -3.50
CA GLN A 36 -6.85 -8.01 -3.52
C GLN A 36 -6.32 -7.72 -2.12
N LEU A 37 -7.07 -7.01 -1.29
CA LEU A 37 -6.67 -6.80 0.11
C LEU A 37 -6.66 -8.10 0.90
N GLU A 38 -7.61 -9.01 0.65
CA GLU A 38 -7.62 -10.35 1.25
C GLU A 38 -6.39 -11.16 0.80
N SER A 39 -6.05 -11.17 -0.50
CA SER A 39 -4.85 -11.87 -0.97
C SER A 39 -3.56 -11.25 -0.45
N ASP A 40 -3.49 -9.92 -0.39
CA ASP A 40 -2.31 -9.21 0.15
C ASP A 40 -2.16 -9.49 1.66
N ALA A 41 -3.27 -9.58 2.38
CA ALA A 41 -3.28 -9.94 3.80
C ALA A 41 -2.92 -11.41 4.04
N GLU A 42 -3.45 -12.33 3.24
CA GLU A 42 -3.10 -13.75 3.27
C GLU A 42 -1.62 -13.97 2.95
N MET A 43 -1.10 -13.30 1.91
CA MET A 43 0.33 -13.28 1.60
C MET A 43 1.13 -12.72 2.76
N CYS A 44 0.72 -11.60 3.35
CA CYS A 44 1.40 -11.00 4.50
C CYS A 44 1.42 -11.94 5.72
N VAL A 45 0.31 -12.62 6.02
CA VAL A 45 0.25 -13.60 7.11
C VAL A 45 1.14 -14.81 6.79
N PHE A 46 1.16 -15.27 5.54
CA PHE A 46 2.00 -16.37 5.10
C PHE A 46 3.48 -16.01 5.20
N THR A 47 3.92 -14.88 4.64
CA THR A 47 5.33 -14.45 4.74
C THR A 47 5.75 -14.20 6.19
N LEU A 48 4.90 -13.58 7.03
CA LEU A 48 5.20 -13.33 8.44
C LEU A 48 5.24 -14.60 9.31
N THR A 49 4.48 -15.63 8.96
CA THR A 49 4.47 -16.90 9.70
C THR A 49 5.61 -17.81 9.25
N VAL A 50 5.84 -17.90 7.94
CA VAL A 50 6.90 -18.72 7.32
C VAL A 50 8.28 -18.17 7.64
N SER A 51 8.49 -16.84 7.59
CA SER A 51 9.75 -16.20 8.02
C SER A 51 10.09 -16.45 9.49
N ARG A 52 9.12 -16.89 10.31
CA ARG A 52 9.31 -17.15 11.73
C ARG A 52 9.63 -18.60 12.05
N THR A 53 9.35 -19.53 11.14
CA THR A 53 9.62 -20.96 11.32
C THR A 53 10.94 -21.32 10.64
N GLU A 54 12.04 -21.11 11.34
CA GLU A 54 13.37 -21.49 10.86
C GLU A 54 13.51 -23.03 10.86
N PRO A 55 13.78 -23.65 9.70
CA PRO A 55 14.01 -25.09 9.60
C PRO A 55 15.26 -25.47 10.39
N LYS A 56 15.21 -26.55 11.17
CA LYS A 56 16.34 -26.95 12.03
C LYS A 56 17.38 -27.79 11.30
N ASN A 57 17.01 -28.33 10.15
CA ASN A 57 17.90 -29.14 9.34
C ASN A 57 17.59 -28.98 7.84
N ILE A 58 18.57 -29.37 7.02
CA ILE A 58 18.51 -29.22 5.55
C ILE A 58 17.32 -29.98 4.95
N LYS A 59 16.93 -31.12 5.53
CA LYS A 59 15.81 -31.91 4.99
C LYS A 59 14.48 -31.20 5.20
N GLU A 60 14.29 -30.58 6.36
CA GLU A 60 13.12 -29.73 6.64
C GLU A 60 13.11 -28.51 5.72
N ALA A 61 14.26 -27.84 5.55
CA ALA A 61 14.37 -26.67 4.69
C ALA A 61 14.02 -26.95 3.22
N ILE A 62 14.43 -28.11 2.69
CA ILE A 62 14.16 -28.49 1.28
C ILE A 62 12.72 -29.00 1.11
N ALA A 63 12.10 -29.50 2.17
CA ALA A 63 10.72 -29.98 2.14
C ALA A 63 9.69 -28.85 2.29
N ASP A 64 10.10 -27.70 2.80
CA ASP A 64 9.25 -26.52 3.00
C ASP A 64 9.36 -25.56 1.81
N SER A 65 8.38 -25.62 0.91
CA SER A 65 8.33 -24.74 -0.26
C SER A 65 8.19 -23.27 0.11
N ALA A 66 7.49 -22.97 1.20
CA ALA A 66 7.28 -21.61 1.65
C ALA A 66 8.59 -20.98 2.13
N TRP A 67 9.39 -21.75 2.86
CA TRP A 67 10.73 -21.34 3.27
C TRP A 67 11.64 -21.06 2.08
N ILE A 68 11.61 -21.92 1.05
CA ILE A 68 12.40 -21.73 -0.17
C ILE A 68 12.01 -20.45 -0.90
N GLU A 69 10.71 -20.21 -1.11
CA GLU A 69 10.20 -19.00 -1.75
C GLU A 69 10.59 -17.74 -0.96
N SER A 70 10.44 -17.75 0.37
CA SER A 70 10.83 -16.63 1.23
C SER A 70 12.32 -16.31 1.14
N MET A 71 13.19 -17.33 1.13
CA MET A 71 14.64 -17.14 1.00
C MET A 71 15.01 -16.59 -0.39
N GLN A 72 14.30 -17.00 -1.44
CA GLN A 72 14.51 -16.48 -2.79
C GLN A 72 14.07 -15.03 -2.92
N GLU A 73 12.94 -14.65 -2.35
CA GLU A 73 12.47 -13.27 -2.31
C GLU A 73 13.42 -12.37 -1.51
N GLU A 74 13.95 -12.84 -0.37
CA GLU A 74 14.95 -12.11 0.41
C GLU A 74 16.24 -11.87 -0.41
N LEU A 75 16.74 -12.90 -1.10
CA LEU A 75 17.92 -12.75 -1.98
C LEU A 75 17.67 -11.74 -3.10
N HIS A 76 16.47 -11.74 -3.69
CA HIS A 76 16.09 -10.82 -4.76
C HIS A 76 16.05 -9.35 -4.34
N GLN A 77 15.98 -9.04 -3.04
CA GLN A 77 16.04 -7.66 -2.54
C GLN A 77 17.47 -7.08 -2.53
N PHE A 78 18.50 -7.91 -2.68
CA PHE A 78 19.90 -7.49 -2.70
C PHE A 78 20.45 -7.25 -4.12
N ASP A 79 19.67 -7.59 -5.16
CA ASP A 79 19.97 -7.28 -6.57
C ASP A 79 19.56 -5.84 -6.93
#